data_AF-A0A1J4J0K0-F1
#
_entry.id   AF-A0A1J4J0K0-F1
#
_cell.length_a   1.000
_cell.length_b   1.000
_cell.length_c   1.000
_cell.angle_alpha   90.00
_cell.angle_beta   90.00
_cell.angle_gamma   90.00
#
_symmetry.space_group_name_H-M   'P 1'
#
loop_
_entity.id
_entity.type
_entity.pdbx_description
1 polymer ?
#
loop_
_entity_poly.entity_id
_entity_poly.type
_entity_poly.pdbx_seq_one_letter_code
_entity_poly.pdbx_strand_id
1 'polypeptide(L)'
;MKNGYIDAFVFLNNFYLTHSETNMMNAMYGFEMECTKKYSKSMFEAFSDFFNTMPLGHVINSKVLIVHGGLFSDQTVTIDSLQTMNRIGQPPESGPLNDILWSDPMEQNGFAPSPRGVTRTFGPDITEAFLERNNLELLIRSHQVQENGYIEMHNGKCITVFSAPNYIGQMGNKGAVVKLTFADDLSLTGKEFEQFVAQPIPTDYPPMKYASLGRFF
;
A
#
# COMPACT_ATOMS: atom_id res chain seq x y z
N MET A 1 1.13 -44.45 -1.43
CA MET A 1 1.82 -43.19 -1.06
C MET A 1 1.99 -42.37 -2.34
N LYS A 2 1.20 -41.30 -2.51
CA LYS A 2 1.28 -40.43 -3.69
C LYS A 2 2.38 -39.41 -3.47
N ASN A 3 3.40 -39.45 -4.32
CA ASN A 3 4.44 -38.42 -4.41
C ASN A 3 3.80 -37.13 -4.94
N GLY A 4 3.65 -36.13 -4.06
CA GLY A 4 3.31 -34.78 -4.44
C GLY A 4 4.59 -34.05 -4.85
N TYR A 5 4.76 -33.85 -6.16
CA TYR A 5 5.71 -32.86 -6.66
C TYR A 5 5.22 -31.48 -6.20
N ILE A 6 6.02 -30.82 -5.39
CA ILE A 6 5.88 -29.38 -5.16
C ILE A 6 6.41 -28.75 -6.44
N ASP A 7 5.54 -28.11 -7.22
CA ASP A 7 5.97 -27.29 -8.34
C ASP A 7 6.90 -26.19 -7.79
N ALA A 8 8.20 -26.33 -8.03
CA ALA A 8 9.27 -25.51 -7.49
C ALA A 8 9.42 -24.15 -8.20
N PHE A 9 8.43 -23.74 -8.99
CA PHE A 9 8.45 -22.50 -9.75
C PHE A 9 7.10 -21.78 -9.64
N VAL A 10 7.09 -20.66 -8.93
CA VAL A 10 6.00 -19.67 -9.03
C VAL A 10 6.37 -18.71 -10.16
N PHE A 11 5.59 -18.72 -11.23
CA PHE A 11 5.71 -17.72 -12.28
C PHE A 11 5.07 -16.41 -11.80
N LEU A 12 5.88 -15.46 -11.33
CA LEU A 12 5.45 -14.15 -10.83
C LEU A 12 5.01 -13.16 -11.93
N ASN A 13 4.59 -13.64 -13.10
CA ASN A 13 4.14 -12.75 -14.19
C ASN A 13 2.80 -12.06 -13.89
N ASN A 14 2.06 -12.53 -12.88
CA ASN A 14 0.72 -12.04 -12.53
C ASN A 14 0.60 -11.64 -11.05
N PHE A 15 1.73 -11.50 -10.33
CA PHE A 15 1.74 -11.14 -8.92
C PHE A 15 2.75 -10.02 -8.66
N TYR A 16 2.24 -8.90 -8.19
CA TYR A 16 2.99 -7.66 -8.01
C TYR A 16 2.89 -7.21 -6.56
N LEU A 17 4.01 -6.77 -6.00
CA LEU A 17 4.09 -6.28 -4.63
C LEU A 17 4.57 -4.83 -4.64
N THR A 18 3.89 -3.96 -3.90
CA THR A 18 4.26 -2.55 -3.74
C THR A 18 4.90 -2.33 -2.38
N HIS A 19 5.95 -1.51 -2.31
CA HIS A 19 6.64 -1.17 -1.08
C HIS A 19 5.71 -0.43 -0.10
N SER A 20 5.64 -0.92 1.14
CA SER A 20 5.07 -0.24 2.33
C SER A 20 5.95 -0.38 3.58
N GLU A 21 7.00 -1.21 3.49
CA GLU A 21 7.72 -1.73 4.65
C GLU A 21 9.04 -0.99 4.87
N THR A 22 9.21 -0.36 6.03
CA THR A 22 10.50 0.26 6.41
C THR A 22 11.07 -0.40 7.65
N ASN A 23 12.38 -0.34 7.82
CA ASN A 23 13.05 -0.95 8.98
C ASN A 23 12.57 -0.32 10.29
N MET A 24 12.31 0.99 10.29
CA MET A 24 11.75 1.69 11.45
C MET A 24 10.35 1.14 11.82
N MET A 25 9.47 0.93 10.83
CA MET A 25 8.15 0.35 11.08
C MET A 25 8.26 -1.11 11.53
N ASN A 26 9.11 -1.91 10.88
CA ASN A 26 9.32 -3.32 11.21
C ASN A 26 9.84 -3.54 12.64
N ALA A 27 10.75 -2.67 13.10
CA ALA A 27 11.26 -2.68 14.45
C ALA A 27 10.16 -2.31 15.48
N MET A 28 9.36 -1.30 15.16
CA MET A 28 8.34 -0.77 16.06
C MET A 28 7.10 -1.70 16.17
N TYR A 29 6.62 -2.20 15.03
CA TYR A 29 5.36 -2.94 14.92
C TYR A 29 5.52 -4.46 14.92
N GLY A 30 6.76 -4.96 15.09
CA GLY A 30 7.02 -6.33 15.54
C GLY A 30 7.51 -7.30 14.49
N PHE A 31 7.56 -6.93 13.20
CA PHE A 31 8.04 -7.81 12.13
C PHE A 31 9.52 -8.23 12.34
N GLU A 32 10.38 -7.29 12.76
CA GLU A 32 11.78 -7.60 13.06
C GLU A 32 11.91 -8.64 14.17
N MET A 33 11.18 -8.44 15.27
CA MET A 33 11.24 -9.33 16.42
C MET A 33 10.60 -10.68 16.11
N GLU A 34 9.54 -10.71 15.32
CA GLU A 34 8.90 -11.94 14.86
C GLU A 34 9.86 -12.77 14.01
N CYS A 35 10.50 -12.15 13.00
CA CYS A 35 11.51 -12.80 12.16
C CYS A 35 12.67 -13.33 13.00
N THR A 36 13.18 -12.51 13.92
CA THR A 36 14.31 -12.87 14.77
C THR A 36 13.98 -14.01 15.72
N LYS A 37 12.77 -14.04 16.31
CA LYS A 37 12.36 -15.11 17.24
C LYS A 37 11.99 -16.41 16.55
N LYS A 38 11.39 -16.36 15.36
CA LYS A 38 10.98 -17.55 14.61
C LYS A 38 12.14 -18.14 13.79
N TYR A 39 13.08 -17.30 13.36
CA TYR A 39 14.19 -17.68 12.49
C TYR A 39 15.51 -17.11 13.03
N SER A 40 15.96 -15.95 12.53
CA SER A 40 17.23 -15.33 12.90
C SER A 40 17.23 -13.84 12.53
N LYS A 41 18.19 -13.09 13.07
CA LYS A 41 18.41 -11.70 12.67
C LYS A 41 18.76 -11.59 11.18
N SER A 42 19.57 -12.49 10.65
CA SER A 42 19.94 -12.50 9.23
C SER A 42 18.76 -12.74 8.29
N MET A 43 17.71 -13.43 8.76
CA MET A 43 16.46 -13.56 8.01
C MET A 43 15.75 -12.20 7.89
N PHE A 44 15.71 -11.42 8.96
CA PHE A 44 15.15 -10.07 8.91
C PHE A 44 15.98 -9.15 7.99
N GLU A 45 17.31 -9.24 8.06
CA GLU A 45 18.21 -8.48 7.16
C GLU A 45 17.92 -8.81 5.68
N ALA A 46 17.73 -10.10 5.35
CA ALA A 46 17.34 -10.51 4.00
C ALA A 46 15.97 -9.97 3.57
N PHE A 47 14.98 -9.93 4.47
CA PHE A 47 13.69 -9.29 4.18
C PHE A 47 13.82 -7.78 3.99
N SER A 48 14.64 -7.10 4.80
CA SER A 48 14.94 -5.68 4.64
C SER A 48 15.56 -5.40 3.27
N ASP A 49 16.54 -6.20 2.86
CA ASP A 49 17.16 -6.08 1.53
C ASP A 49 16.13 -6.32 0.42
N PHE A 50 15.25 -7.30 0.58
CA PHE A 50 14.15 -7.52 -0.36
C PHE A 50 13.19 -6.33 -0.44
N PHE A 51 12.72 -5.79 0.69
CA PHE A 51 11.83 -4.63 0.74
C PHE A 51 12.44 -3.41 0.07
N ASN A 52 13.74 -3.15 0.28
CA ASN A 52 14.50 -2.10 -0.40
C ASN A 52 14.47 -2.23 -1.93
N THR A 53 14.16 -3.41 -2.48
CA THR A 53 14.04 -3.66 -3.93
C THR A 53 12.61 -3.72 -4.45
N MET A 54 11.58 -3.52 -3.62
CA MET A 54 10.17 -3.54 -4.03
C MET A 54 9.71 -2.23 -4.72
N PRO A 55 8.99 -2.30 -5.86
CA PRO A 55 8.54 -1.11 -6.58
C PRO A 55 7.60 -0.25 -5.73
N LEU A 56 7.59 1.07 -5.97
CA LEU A 56 6.79 2.03 -5.20
C LEU A 56 5.36 2.18 -5.71
N GLY A 57 5.09 1.72 -6.92
CA GLY A 57 3.77 1.74 -7.52
C GLY A 57 3.74 1.02 -8.86
N HIS A 58 2.53 0.83 -9.37
CA HIS A 58 2.26 0.14 -10.63
C HIS A 58 1.32 0.98 -11.49
N VAL A 59 1.54 0.97 -12.79
CA VAL A 59 0.62 1.56 -13.77
C VAL A 59 0.01 0.43 -14.59
N ILE A 60 -1.31 0.30 -14.53
CA ILE A 60 -2.05 -0.71 -15.29
C ILE A 60 -2.64 -0.02 -16.53
N ASN A 61 -2.31 -0.56 -17.71
CA ASN A 61 -2.85 -0.14 -19.01
C ASN A 61 -2.71 1.37 -19.29
N SER A 62 -1.74 2.04 -18.68
CA SER A 62 -1.58 3.49 -18.73
C SER A 62 -2.82 4.27 -18.25
N LYS A 63 -3.73 3.63 -17.49
CA LYS A 63 -4.99 4.22 -17.00
C LYS A 63 -5.04 4.33 -15.49
N VAL A 64 -4.50 3.33 -14.79
CA VAL A 64 -4.66 3.23 -13.33
C VAL A 64 -3.30 3.23 -12.66
N LEU A 65 -3.06 4.20 -11.77
CA LEU A 65 -1.92 4.21 -10.87
C LEU A 65 -2.29 3.53 -9.55
N ILE A 66 -1.45 2.59 -9.11
CA ILE A 66 -1.58 1.91 -7.82
C ILE A 66 -0.35 2.21 -6.97
N VAL A 67 -0.55 2.77 -5.78
CA VAL A 67 0.51 3.11 -4.81
C VAL A 67 0.07 2.72 -3.40
N HIS A 68 0.97 2.74 -2.41
CA HIS A 68 0.57 2.51 -1.03
C HIS A 68 -0.03 3.78 -0.39
N GLY A 69 0.75 4.86 -0.38
CA GLY A 69 0.45 6.19 0.13
C GLY A 69 -0.47 6.96 -0.82
N GLY A 70 0.04 8.01 -1.45
CA GLY A 70 -0.75 8.79 -2.39
C GLY A 70 0.09 9.66 -3.29
N LEU A 71 -0.32 10.91 -3.45
CA LEU A 71 0.31 11.86 -4.36
C LEU A 71 1.33 12.75 -3.65
N PHE A 72 2.01 13.57 -4.44
CA PHE A 72 3.23 14.29 -4.08
C PHE A 72 2.93 15.71 -3.62
N SER A 73 3.67 16.17 -2.61
CA SER A 73 3.65 17.56 -2.16
C SER A 73 4.22 18.51 -3.22
N ASP A 74 5.19 18.02 -4.02
CA ASP A 74 5.70 18.69 -5.22
C ASP A 74 4.83 18.33 -6.43
N GLN A 75 4.05 19.29 -6.89
CA GLN A 75 3.16 19.11 -8.03
C GLN A 75 3.89 18.97 -9.38
N THR A 76 5.20 19.14 -9.46
CA THR A 76 5.96 18.93 -10.70
C THR A 76 6.26 17.46 -10.98
N VAL A 77 6.07 16.58 -9.99
CA VAL A 77 6.34 15.15 -10.11
C VAL A 77 5.44 14.51 -11.17
N THR A 78 6.06 13.72 -12.04
CA THR A 78 5.42 12.85 -13.04
C THR A 78 5.85 11.40 -12.84
N ILE A 79 5.13 10.46 -13.46
CA ILE A 79 5.49 9.04 -13.45
C ILE A 79 6.90 8.85 -14.04
N ASP A 80 7.20 9.53 -15.14
CA ASP A 80 8.51 9.47 -15.78
C ASP A 80 9.62 9.96 -14.84
N SER A 81 9.38 11.05 -14.09
CA SER A 81 10.36 11.53 -13.12
C SER A 81 10.62 10.53 -12.02
N LEU A 82 9.58 9.84 -11.51
CA LEU A 82 9.71 8.81 -10.47
C LEU A 82 10.52 7.61 -10.96
N GLN A 83 10.36 7.22 -12.22
CA GLN A 83 11.11 6.09 -12.81
C GLN A 83 12.63 6.33 -12.84
N THR A 84 13.06 7.60 -12.81
CA THR A 84 14.49 7.96 -12.79
C THR A 84 15.08 8.08 -11.38
N MET A 85 14.25 8.05 -10.33
CA MET A 85 14.72 8.21 -8.96
C MET A 85 15.36 6.93 -8.43
N ASN A 86 16.48 7.07 -7.70
CA ASN A 86 17.06 5.94 -6.99
C ASN A 86 16.19 5.58 -5.78
N ARG A 87 15.36 4.54 -5.95
CA ARG A 87 14.47 4.02 -4.92
C ARG A 87 15.03 2.83 -4.14
N ILE A 88 16.26 2.38 -4.45
CA ILE A 88 16.85 1.23 -3.77
C ILE A 88 17.35 1.66 -2.40
N GLY A 89 16.75 1.10 -1.35
CA GLY A 89 17.08 1.39 0.04
C GLY A 89 15.88 1.90 0.83
N GLN A 90 16.15 2.37 2.05
CA GLN A 90 15.12 2.95 2.90
C GLN A 90 14.62 4.28 2.29
N PRO A 91 13.30 4.55 2.30
CA PRO A 91 12.78 5.79 1.79
C PRO A 91 13.32 6.99 2.58
N PRO A 92 13.53 8.14 1.93
CA PRO A 92 13.93 9.37 2.61
C PRO A 92 12.83 9.85 3.57
N GLU A 93 13.17 10.76 4.49
CA GLU A 93 12.21 11.37 5.42
C GLU A 93 11.27 12.39 4.76
N SER A 94 11.55 12.81 3.53
CA SER A 94 10.74 13.76 2.77
C SER A 94 10.92 13.60 1.26
N GLY A 95 10.07 14.28 0.48
CA GLY A 95 10.13 14.28 -0.98
C GLY A 95 9.33 13.15 -1.61
N PRO A 96 9.41 12.98 -2.94
CA PRO A 96 8.44 12.17 -3.69
C PRO A 96 8.40 10.69 -3.30
N LEU A 97 9.57 10.10 -2.99
CA LEU A 97 9.66 8.71 -2.52
C LEU A 97 9.07 8.50 -1.13
N ASN A 98 9.00 9.55 -0.31
CA ASN A 98 8.32 9.54 0.98
C ASN A 98 6.80 9.74 0.79
N ASP A 99 6.41 10.74 0.00
CA ASP A 99 5.01 11.08 -0.27
C ASP A 99 4.22 9.89 -0.84
N ILE A 100 4.78 9.14 -1.81
CA ILE A 100 4.12 7.98 -2.42
C ILE A 100 3.81 6.84 -1.43
N LEU A 101 4.48 6.83 -0.28
CA LEU A 101 4.30 5.84 0.78
C LEU A 101 3.39 6.36 1.91
N TRP A 102 3.37 7.66 2.19
CA TRP A 102 2.82 8.19 3.45
C TRP A 102 1.74 9.26 3.31
N SER A 103 1.53 9.82 2.10
CA SER A 103 0.50 10.84 1.92
C SER A 103 -0.91 10.24 1.90
N ASP A 104 -1.89 11.07 2.26
CA ASP A 104 -3.30 10.68 2.38
C ASP A 104 -4.22 11.67 1.64
N PRO A 105 -5.33 11.21 1.04
CA PRO A 105 -6.32 12.10 0.46
C PRO A 105 -7.09 12.88 1.55
N MET A 106 -7.63 14.04 1.19
CA MET A 106 -8.57 14.83 2.00
C MET A 106 -9.71 15.39 1.15
N GLU A 107 -10.83 15.72 1.77
CA GLU A 107 -12.02 16.18 1.01
C GLU A 107 -11.84 17.58 0.39
N GLN A 108 -11.10 18.47 1.06
CA GLN A 108 -10.92 19.85 0.62
C GLN A 108 -9.83 19.99 -0.44
N ASN A 109 -9.93 21.00 -1.30
CA ASN A 109 -8.89 21.32 -2.28
C ASN A 109 -7.56 21.74 -1.61
N GLY A 110 -6.48 21.56 -2.36
CA GLY A 110 -5.12 21.96 -2.00
C GLY A 110 -4.41 20.90 -1.18
N PHE A 111 -3.61 21.36 -0.21
CA PHE A 111 -2.86 20.49 0.69
C PHE A 111 -3.01 20.93 2.14
N ALA A 112 -3.04 19.98 3.07
CA ALA A 112 -2.96 20.25 4.51
C ALA A 112 -1.84 19.44 5.17
N PRO A 113 -1.38 19.83 6.38
CA PRO A 113 -0.43 19.02 7.14
C PRO A 113 -1.01 17.63 7.43
N SER A 114 -0.19 16.60 7.27
CA SER A 114 -0.62 15.23 7.58
C SER A 114 -0.79 15.03 9.09
N PRO A 115 -1.88 14.39 9.54
CA PRO A 115 -2.04 14.02 10.95
C PRO A 115 -1.01 12.99 11.42
N ARG A 116 -0.26 12.38 10.48
CA ARG A 116 0.84 11.44 10.77
C ARG A 116 2.14 12.13 11.19
N GLY A 117 2.21 13.46 11.08
CA GLY A 117 3.43 14.23 11.33
C GLY A 117 4.48 14.11 10.22
N VAL A 118 4.18 13.36 9.15
CA VAL A 118 5.03 13.17 7.97
C VAL A 118 4.19 13.42 6.71
N THR A 119 4.78 14.03 5.68
CA THR A 119 4.11 14.42 4.41
C THR A 119 2.93 15.39 4.57
N ARG A 120 2.04 15.43 3.58
CA ARG A 120 0.86 16.29 3.50
C ARG A 120 -0.35 15.45 3.07
N THR A 121 -1.54 15.91 3.42
CA THR A 121 -2.77 15.43 2.78
C THR A 121 -3.04 16.23 1.50
N PHE A 122 -3.69 15.60 0.51
CA PHE A 122 -3.93 16.20 -0.81
C PHE A 122 -5.40 16.15 -1.22
N GLY A 123 -5.88 17.22 -1.85
CA GLY A 123 -7.26 17.39 -2.27
C GLY A 123 -7.61 16.80 -3.64
N PRO A 124 -8.88 16.93 -4.05
CA PRO A 124 -9.34 16.47 -5.36
C PRO A 124 -8.71 17.22 -6.53
N ASP A 125 -8.42 18.52 -6.39
CA ASP A 125 -7.69 19.32 -7.39
C ASP A 125 -6.29 18.79 -7.67
N ILE A 126 -5.56 18.35 -6.64
CA ILE A 126 -4.23 17.75 -6.78
C ILE A 126 -4.33 16.40 -7.51
N THR A 127 -5.36 15.61 -7.21
CA THR A 127 -5.61 14.33 -7.87
C THR A 127 -5.95 14.50 -9.34
N GLU A 128 -6.88 15.39 -9.64
CA GLU A 128 -7.27 15.76 -11.00
C GLU A 128 -6.04 16.16 -11.83
N ALA A 129 -5.27 17.13 -11.34
CA ALA A 129 -4.12 17.67 -12.06
C ALA A 129 -3.01 16.62 -12.29
N PHE A 130 -2.77 15.74 -11.32
CA PHE A 130 -1.79 14.68 -11.47
C PHE A 130 -2.24 13.64 -12.52
N LEU A 131 -3.50 13.20 -12.45
CA LEU A 131 -4.03 12.21 -13.39
C LEU A 131 -4.05 12.76 -14.82
N GLU A 132 -4.52 14.00 -15.02
CA GLU A 132 -4.53 14.65 -16.34
C GLU A 132 -3.12 14.75 -16.93
N ARG A 133 -2.14 15.22 -16.14
CA ARG A 133 -0.76 15.38 -16.62
C ARG A 133 -0.13 14.06 -17.07
N ASN A 134 -0.49 12.96 -16.43
CA ASN A 134 0.08 11.65 -16.71
C ASN A 134 -0.85 10.78 -17.59
N ASN A 135 -1.92 11.36 -18.15
CA ASN A 135 -2.92 10.66 -18.97
C ASN A 135 -3.53 9.43 -18.27
N LEU A 136 -3.73 9.53 -16.95
CA LEU A 136 -4.36 8.52 -16.11
C LEU A 136 -5.83 8.87 -15.84
N GLU A 137 -6.59 7.87 -15.42
CA GLU A 137 -8.02 7.97 -15.09
C GLU A 137 -8.28 7.76 -13.60
N LEU A 138 -7.42 6.98 -12.93
CA LEU A 138 -7.68 6.50 -11.58
C LEU A 138 -6.40 6.35 -10.74
N LEU A 139 -6.47 6.82 -9.49
CA LEU A 139 -5.54 6.49 -8.42
C LEU A 139 -6.18 5.46 -7.49
N ILE A 140 -5.51 4.33 -7.28
CA ILE A 140 -5.84 3.34 -6.25
C ILE A 140 -4.73 3.33 -5.22
N ARG A 141 -5.11 3.34 -3.95
CA ARG A 141 -4.20 3.42 -2.82
C ARG A 141 -4.71 2.63 -1.60
N SER A 142 -3.90 2.50 -0.54
CA SER A 142 -4.26 1.74 0.66
C SER A 142 -4.09 2.53 1.96
N HIS A 143 -3.11 2.21 2.83
CA HIS A 143 -2.62 2.94 4.02
C HIS A 143 -3.61 3.39 5.14
N GLN A 144 -4.89 3.60 4.86
CA GLN A 144 -5.91 4.04 5.79
C GLN A 144 -6.97 2.96 5.93
N VAL A 145 -7.28 2.60 7.18
CA VAL A 145 -8.37 1.68 7.52
C VAL A 145 -9.68 2.29 7.04
N GLN A 146 -10.52 1.47 6.40
CA GLN A 146 -11.85 1.87 5.96
C GLN A 146 -12.88 0.92 6.55
N GLU A 147 -13.98 1.45 7.10
CA GLU A 147 -15.03 0.65 7.75
C GLU A 147 -15.54 -0.48 6.84
N ASN A 148 -15.77 -0.16 5.57
CA ASN A 148 -16.22 -1.10 4.54
C ASN A 148 -15.07 -1.74 3.74
N GLY A 149 -13.82 -1.56 4.17
CA GLY A 149 -12.64 -2.03 3.45
C GLY A 149 -12.28 -1.19 2.22
N TYR A 150 -13.11 -0.22 1.82
CA TYR A 150 -12.78 0.75 0.77
C TYR A 150 -13.54 2.08 0.94
N ILE A 151 -13.06 3.12 0.27
CA ILE A 151 -13.79 4.38 0.05
C ILE A 151 -13.39 4.99 -1.30
N GLU A 152 -14.37 5.57 -2.00
CA GLU A 152 -14.14 6.38 -3.20
C GLU A 152 -14.16 7.86 -2.83
N MET A 153 -13.08 8.57 -3.16
CA MET A 153 -12.89 9.99 -2.92
C MET A 153 -12.59 10.71 -4.24
N HIS A 154 -12.58 12.03 -4.19
CA HIS A 154 -12.18 12.89 -5.31
C HIS A 154 -12.95 12.60 -6.60
N ASN A 155 -14.28 12.57 -6.50
CA ASN A 155 -15.19 12.26 -7.60
C ASN A 155 -14.94 10.87 -8.23
N GLY A 156 -14.54 9.90 -7.41
CA GLY A 156 -14.25 8.52 -7.84
C GLY A 156 -12.88 8.33 -8.49
N LYS A 157 -12.03 9.36 -8.48
CA LYS A 157 -10.67 9.32 -9.05
C LYS A 157 -9.59 8.90 -8.05
N CYS A 158 -9.89 8.88 -6.76
CA CYS A 158 -9.00 8.39 -5.71
C CYS A 158 -9.71 7.32 -4.89
N ILE A 159 -9.24 6.08 -4.94
CA ILE A 159 -9.86 4.95 -4.25
C ILE A 159 -8.91 4.43 -3.20
N THR A 160 -9.35 4.40 -1.96
CA THR A 160 -8.66 3.69 -0.88
C THR A 160 -9.22 2.27 -0.78
N VAL A 161 -8.36 1.26 -0.82
CA VAL A 161 -8.70 -0.16 -0.57
C VAL A 161 -7.85 -0.69 0.58
N PHE A 162 -8.49 -1.34 1.53
CA PHE A 162 -7.88 -1.86 2.74
C PHE A 162 -8.28 -3.33 2.96
N SER A 163 -7.30 -4.23 2.97
CA SER A 163 -7.52 -5.68 2.92
C SER A 163 -7.28 -6.41 4.25
N ALA A 164 -7.13 -5.69 5.36
CA ALA A 164 -7.01 -6.28 6.69
C ALA A 164 -8.33 -6.12 7.48
N PRO A 165 -9.27 -7.08 7.42
CA PRO A 165 -10.52 -7.02 8.17
C PRO A 165 -10.26 -7.15 9.67
N ASN A 166 -11.10 -6.50 10.48
CA ASN A 166 -10.94 -6.36 11.93
C ASN A 166 -9.49 -5.98 12.29
N TYR A 167 -9.03 -4.86 11.73
CA TYR A 167 -7.66 -4.40 11.89
C TYR A 167 -7.26 -4.37 13.37
N ILE A 168 -6.05 -4.83 13.65
CA ILE A 168 -5.49 -5.06 15.00
C ILE A 168 -6.42 -5.85 15.95
N GLY A 169 -7.35 -6.63 15.41
CA GLY A 169 -8.29 -7.44 16.18
C GLY A 169 -9.43 -6.70 16.87
N GLN A 170 -9.53 -5.37 16.69
CA GLN A 170 -10.45 -4.52 17.48
C GLN A 170 -11.27 -3.54 16.65
N MET A 171 -10.83 -3.19 15.44
CA MET A 171 -11.47 -2.12 14.66
C MET A 171 -12.82 -2.51 14.07
N GLY A 172 -13.12 -3.81 13.93
CA GLY A 172 -14.39 -4.29 13.39
C GLY A 172 -14.64 -4.00 11.89
N ASN A 173 -13.69 -3.35 11.20
CA ASN A 173 -13.81 -3.04 9.78
C ASN A 173 -13.86 -4.29 8.90
N LYS A 174 -14.48 -4.18 7.72
CA LYS A 174 -14.33 -5.16 6.64
C LYS A 174 -12.99 -5.01 5.94
N GLY A 175 -12.57 -6.05 5.24
CA GLY A 175 -11.53 -6.01 4.23
C GLY A 175 -12.19 -5.90 2.85
N ALA A 176 -11.49 -5.33 1.88
CA ALA A 176 -11.92 -5.38 0.49
C ALA A 176 -10.74 -5.63 -0.46
N VAL A 177 -11.06 -6.11 -1.66
CA VAL A 177 -10.22 -6.08 -2.84
C VAL A 177 -10.98 -5.41 -3.98
N VAL A 178 -10.26 -4.77 -4.90
CA VAL A 178 -10.84 -4.16 -6.10
C VAL A 178 -10.54 -5.03 -7.32
N LYS A 179 -11.58 -5.29 -8.13
CA LYS A 179 -11.49 -5.96 -9.43
C LYS A 179 -11.67 -4.92 -10.51
N LEU A 180 -10.68 -4.79 -11.37
CA LEU A 180 -10.71 -3.88 -12.51
C LEU A 180 -11.02 -4.68 -13.77
N THR A 181 -11.95 -4.17 -14.58
CA THR A 181 -12.29 -4.72 -15.88
C THR A 181 -11.84 -3.75 -16.95
N PHE A 182 -11.14 -4.27 -17.96
CA PHE A 182 -10.65 -3.50 -19.09
C PHE A 182 -11.26 -4.04 -20.38
N ALA A 183 -11.53 -3.16 -21.34
CA ALA A 183 -11.88 -3.59 -22.70
C ALA A 183 -10.63 -3.97 -23.51
N ASP A 184 -10.83 -4.50 -24.72
CA ASP A 184 -9.75 -4.91 -25.62
C ASP A 184 -8.83 -3.75 -26.03
N ASP A 185 -9.34 -2.52 -26.02
CA ASP A 185 -8.56 -1.29 -26.25
C ASP A 185 -7.83 -0.79 -24.99
N LEU A 186 -7.82 -1.61 -23.93
CA LEU A 186 -7.21 -1.35 -22.63
C LEU A 186 -7.87 -0.22 -21.82
N SER A 187 -9.02 0.30 -22.27
CA SER A 187 -9.81 1.27 -21.50
C SER A 187 -10.39 0.63 -20.23
N LEU A 188 -10.41 1.39 -19.13
CA LEU A 188 -11.04 0.95 -17.89
C LEU A 188 -12.57 1.01 -18.04
N THR A 189 -13.24 -0.13 -17.99
CA THR A 189 -14.70 -0.22 -18.19
C THR A 189 -15.48 -0.56 -16.93
N GLY A 190 -14.81 -1.14 -15.92
CA GLY A 190 -15.47 -1.54 -14.68
C GLY A 190 -14.53 -1.55 -13.49
N LYS A 191 -15.10 -1.23 -12.33
CA LYS A 191 -14.46 -1.43 -11.02
C LYS A 191 -15.49 -2.01 -10.06
N GLU A 192 -15.15 -3.11 -9.42
CA GLU A 192 -16.01 -3.80 -8.45
C GLU A 192 -15.23 -4.05 -7.16
N PHE A 193 -15.91 -3.92 -6.03
CA PHE A 193 -15.31 -4.17 -4.72
C PHE A 193 -15.86 -5.47 -4.15
N GLU A 194 -14.96 -6.42 -3.89
CA GLU A 194 -15.30 -7.63 -3.15
C GLU A 194 -14.90 -7.45 -1.69
N GLN A 195 -15.90 -7.37 -0.81
CA GLN A 195 -15.71 -7.23 0.63
C GLN A 195 -15.65 -8.60 1.32
N PHE A 196 -14.85 -8.69 2.38
CA PHE A 196 -14.75 -9.88 3.22
C PHE A 196 -14.58 -9.49 4.69
N VAL A 197 -14.91 -10.44 5.58
CA VAL A 197 -14.87 -10.25 7.03
C VAL A 197 -13.71 -11.03 7.66
N ALA A 198 -13.36 -10.66 8.88
CA ALA A 198 -12.27 -11.29 9.60
C ALA A 198 -12.59 -12.74 9.94
N GLN A 199 -11.55 -13.58 9.88
CA GLN A 199 -11.57 -14.90 10.49
C GLN A 199 -11.11 -14.80 11.95
N PRO A 200 -11.44 -15.79 12.81
CA PRO A 200 -10.99 -15.80 14.19
C PRO A 200 -9.46 -15.67 14.31
N ILE A 201 -9.00 -14.78 15.18
CA ILE A 201 -7.58 -14.63 15.49
C ILE A 201 -7.16 -15.77 16.42
N PRO A 202 -6.09 -16.52 16.10
CA PRO A 202 -5.57 -17.55 17.00
C PRO A 202 -5.18 -16.95 18.35
N THR A 203 -5.65 -17.57 19.45
CA THR A 203 -5.42 -17.07 20.82
C THR A 203 -3.95 -16.94 21.18
N ASP A 204 -3.10 -17.81 20.64
CA ASP A 204 -1.67 -17.82 20.91
C ASP A 204 -0.91 -16.76 20.11
N TYR A 205 -1.56 -16.10 19.16
CA TYR A 205 -0.98 -15.09 18.29
C TYR A 205 -1.85 -13.83 18.25
N PRO A 206 -2.00 -13.12 19.39
CA PRO A 206 -2.68 -11.85 19.39
C PRO A 206 -1.94 -10.83 18.50
N PRO A 207 -2.65 -9.81 18.00
CA PRO A 207 -2.04 -8.69 17.30
C PRO A 207 -0.87 -8.11 18.10
N MET A 208 0.18 -7.67 17.41
CA MET A 208 1.33 -7.00 18.03
C MET A 208 2.09 -7.85 19.07
N LYS A 209 1.91 -9.18 19.13
CA LYS A 209 2.62 -10.10 20.05
C LYS A 209 4.14 -9.87 20.13
N TYR A 210 4.75 -9.47 19.02
CA TYR A 210 6.20 -9.25 18.88
C TYR A 210 6.60 -7.77 18.84
N ALA A 211 5.66 -6.84 18.90
CA ALA A 211 5.96 -5.42 18.90
C ALA A 211 6.50 -4.94 20.26
N SER A 212 7.36 -3.94 20.23
CA SER A 212 7.94 -3.34 21.45
C SER A 212 6.87 -2.76 22.38
N LEU A 213 5.79 -2.21 21.81
CA LEU A 213 4.63 -1.66 22.52
C LEU A 213 3.39 -2.58 22.48
N GLY A 214 3.55 -3.84 22.06
CA GLY A 214 2.43 -4.75 21.82
C GLY A 214 1.56 -5.07 23.04
N ARG A 215 2.07 -4.83 24.26
CA ARG A 215 1.31 -5.02 25.51
C ARG A 215 0.23 -3.95 25.75
N PHE A 216 0.24 -2.86 24.99
CA PHE A 216 -0.71 -1.76 25.10
C PHE A 216 -1.84 -1.84 24.07
N PHE A 217 -1.83 -2.88 23.22
CA PHE A 217 -2.84 -3.15 22.22
C PHE A 217 -3.66 -4.37 22.62
#